data_AF-A0A9N9P5M4-F1
#
_entry.id   AF-A0A9N9P5M4-F1
#
_cell.length_a   1.000
_cell.length_b   1.000
_cell.length_c   1.000
_cell.angle_alpha   90.00
_cell.angle_beta   90.00
_cell.angle_gamma   90.00
#
_symmetry.space_group_name_H-M   'P 1'
#
loop_
_entity.id
_entity.type
_entity.pdbx_description
1 polymer ?
#
loop_
_entity_poly.entity_id
_entity_poly.type
_entity_poly.pdbx_seq_one_letter_code
_entity_poly.pdbx_strand_id
1 'polypeptide(L)'
;MPDPIWSHFIQLGRVAGFKQKRRECKYWQQQFNDALRAARTHFRNCKFILPEQKKNYFGDSYEDKNNSDSNISLNTFEISTPVISNSVLPSS
;
A
#
# COMPACT_ATOMS: atom_id res chain seq x y z
N MET A 1 -10.62 -5.19 21.90
CA MET A 1 -10.67 -4.41 20.64
C MET A 1 -9.66 -5.01 19.66
N PRO A 2 -9.96 -5.04 18.35
CA PRO A 2 -8.98 -5.47 17.34
C PRO A 2 -7.76 -4.56 17.34
N ASP A 3 -6.58 -5.10 17.04
CA ASP A 3 -5.33 -4.34 16.96
C ASP A 3 -5.48 -3.20 15.91
N PRO A 4 -5.12 -1.94 16.23
CA PRO A 4 -5.38 -0.80 15.34
C PRO A 4 -4.65 -0.90 13.99
N ILE A 5 -3.64 -1.77 13.89
CA ILE A 5 -2.93 -2.04 12.64
C ILE A 5 -3.86 -2.49 11.51
N TRP A 6 -4.98 -3.13 11.85
CA TRP A 6 -5.96 -3.60 10.87
C TRP A 6 -6.62 -2.47 10.07
N SER A 7 -6.57 -1.23 10.57
CA SER A 7 -7.04 -0.06 9.82
C SER A 7 -6.25 0.19 8.52
N HIS A 8 -5.04 -0.35 8.40
CA HIS A 8 -4.19 -0.23 7.21
C HIS A 8 -4.37 -1.38 6.20
N PHE A 9 -5.23 -2.36 6.53
CA PHE A 9 -5.36 -3.59 5.75
C PHE A 9 -6.82 -3.92 5.44
N ILE A 10 -7.09 -4.26 4.18
CA ILE A 10 -8.40 -4.75 3.75
C ILE A 10 -8.48 -6.24 4.08
N GLN A 11 -9.55 -6.66 4.75
CA GLN A 11 -9.83 -8.07 4.90
C GLN A 11 -10.34 -8.63 3.59
N LEU A 12 -9.62 -9.61 3.04
CA LEU A 12 -10.12 -10.35 1.90
C LEU A 12 -11.01 -11.49 2.38
N GLY A 13 -12.02 -11.82 1.58
CA GLY A 13 -12.86 -12.99 1.81
C GLY A 13 -12.08 -14.30 1.63
N ARG A 14 -12.79 -15.37 1.29
CA ARG A 14 -12.16 -16.63 0.93
C ARG A 14 -11.47 -16.47 -0.42
N VAL A 15 -10.13 -16.42 -0.43
CA VAL A 15 -9.34 -16.41 -1.66
C VAL A 15 -9.12 -17.86 -2.10
N ALA A 16 -9.55 -18.20 -3.32
CA ALA A 16 -9.36 -19.54 -3.88
C ALA A 16 -7.86 -19.89 -3.95
N GLY A 17 -7.52 -21.14 -3.64
CA GLY A 17 -6.12 -21.61 -3.63
C GLY A 17 -5.37 -21.36 -2.32
N PHE A 18 -5.91 -20.58 -1.37
CA PHE A 18 -5.30 -20.37 -0.06
C PHE A 18 -6.08 -21.07 1.05
N LYS A 19 -5.36 -21.75 1.95
CA LYS A 19 -5.94 -22.40 3.14
C LYS A 19 -6.33 -21.41 4.24
N GLN A 20 -5.69 -20.24 4.26
CA GLN A 20 -5.87 -19.21 5.28
C GLN A 20 -6.52 -17.95 4.69
N LYS A 21 -7.25 -17.21 5.53
CA LYS A 21 -7.75 -15.88 5.18
C LYS A 21 -6.58 -14.96 4.83
N ARG A 22 -6.85 -14.00 3.95
CA ARG A 22 -5.83 -13.08 3.42
C ARG A 22 -6.22 -11.64 3.78
N ARG A 23 -5.21 -10.81 3.88
CA ARG A 23 -5.30 -9.36 4.06
C ARG A 23 -4.56 -8.70 2.92
N GLU A 24 -5.03 -7.54 2.52
CA GLU A 24 -4.42 -6.74 1.47
C GLU A 24 -3.98 -5.39 2.01
N CYS A 25 -2.78 -4.96 1.62
CA CYS A 25 -2.28 -3.62 1.93
C CYS A 25 -3.03 -2.55 1.14
N LYS A 26 -3.60 -1.56 1.82
CA LYS A 26 -4.31 -0.45 1.17
C LYS A 26 -3.44 0.40 0.23
N TYR A 27 -2.13 0.38 0.44
CA TYR A 27 -1.18 1.28 -0.24
C TYR A 27 -0.48 0.65 -1.45
N TRP A 28 -0.26 -0.67 -1.43
CA TRP A 28 0.45 -1.41 -2.50
C TRP A 28 -0.31 -2.64 -3.00
N GLN A 29 -1.49 -2.94 -2.44
CA GLN A 29 -2.33 -4.07 -2.83
C GLN A 29 -1.65 -5.45 -2.68
N GLN A 30 -0.52 -5.53 -1.97
CA GLN A 30 0.12 -6.80 -1.68
C GLN A 30 -0.71 -7.59 -0.66
N GLN A 31 -0.93 -8.87 -0.96
CA GLN A 31 -1.68 -9.78 -0.09
C GLN A 31 -0.76 -10.59 0.82
N PHE A 32 -1.17 -10.78 2.07
CA PHE A 32 -0.49 -11.61 3.05
C PHE A 32 -1.50 -12.37 3.93
N ASN A 33 -1.02 -13.30 4.75
CA ASN A 33 -1.90 -14.10 5.62
C ASN A 33 -2.54 -13.21 6.69
N ASP A 34 -3.80 -13.47 7.02
CA ASP A 34 -4.55 -12.78 8.10
C ASP A 34 -4.02 -13.20 9.48
N ALA A 35 -2.79 -12.77 9.78
CA ALA A 35 -2.06 -13.06 11.00
C ALA A 35 -1.37 -11.79 11.50
N LEU A 36 -1.52 -11.48 12.78
CA LEU A 36 -1.01 -10.23 13.36
C LEU A 36 0.50 -10.05 13.18
N ARG A 37 1.28 -11.14 13.29
CA ARG A 37 2.72 -11.12 13.04
C ARG A 37 3.04 -10.71 11.59
N ALA A 38 2.33 -11.29 10.62
CA ALA A 38 2.50 -10.95 9.21
C ALA A 38 2.13 -9.48 8.94
N ALA A 39 1.03 -9.01 9.54
CA ALA A 39 0.58 -7.62 9.46
C ALA A 39 1.63 -6.65 10.00
N ARG A 40 2.19 -6.90 11.19
CA ARG A 40 3.25 -6.07 11.79
C ARG A 40 4.52 -6.05 10.96
N THR A 41 4.95 -7.22 10.46
CA THR A 41 6.12 -7.31 9.58
C THR A 41 5.91 -6.56 8.28
N HIS A 42 4.76 -6.72 7.62
CA HIS A 42 4.45 -5.98 6.41
C HIS A 42 4.36 -4.48 6.69
N PHE A 43 3.67 -4.06 7.75
CA PHE A 43 3.49 -2.65 8.11
C PHE A 43 4.82 -1.94 8.35
N ARG A 44 5.76 -2.58 9.05
CA ARG A 44 7.11 -2.05 9.28
C ARG A 44 7.88 -1.88 7.95
N ASN A 45 7.82 -2.88 7.07
CA ASN A 45 8.67 -2.94 5.88
C ASN A 45 8.04 -2.28 4.63
N CYS A 46 6.74 -1.99 4.64
CA CYS A 46 6.05 -1.43 3.48
C CYS A 46 6.58 -0.03 3.17
N LYS A 47 7.18 0.15 1.99
CA LYS A 47 7.72 1.45 1.55
C LYS A 47 6.64 2.49 1.23
N PHE A 48 5.41 2.03 1.00
CA PHE A 48 4.26 2.88 0.66
C PHE A 48 3.49 3.38 1.89
N ILE A 49 3.79 2.85 3.08
CA ILE A 49 3.23 3.35 4.34
C ILE A 49 4.16 4.43 4.86
N LEU A 50 3.60 5.59 5.20
CA LEU A 50 4.39 6.73 5.62
C LEU A 50 5.14 6.45 6.93
N PRO A 51 6.38 6.94 7.09
CA PRO A 51 7.12 6.81 8.34
C PRO A 51 6.35 7.32 9.56
N GLU A 52 5.56 8.38 9.41
CA GLU A 52 4.69 8.93 10.47
C GLU A 52 3.64 7.93 10.95
N GLN A 53 3.00 7.20 10.04
CA GLN A 53 2.01 6.16 10.37
C GLN A 53 2.69 5.00 11.10
N LYS A 54 3.92 4.65 10.70
CA LYS A 54 4.73 3.64 11.36
C LYS A 54 5.14 4.07 12.76
N LYS A 55 5.60 5.31 12.92
CA LYS A 55 5.97 5.91 14.20
C LYS A 55 4.77 6.00 15.14
N ASN A 56 3.60 6.40 14.64
CA ASN A 56 2.38 6.47 15.45
C ASN A 56 1.95 5.11 16.00
N TYR A 57 2.21 4.02 15.27
CA TYR A 57 1.86 2.67 15.72
C TYR A 57 2.94 2.02 16.61
N PHE A 58 4.21 2.11 16.22
CA PHE A 58 5.33 1.45 16.92
C PHE A 58 5.97 2.32 18.01
N GLY A 59 5.59 3.60 18.11
CA GLY A 59 6.19 4.57 19.01
C GLY A 59 7.57 5.05 18.56
N ASP A 60 8.26 5.77 19.44
CA ASP A 60 9.61 6.31 19.19
C ASP A 60 10.68 5.23 18.99
N SER A 61 10.36 3.96 19.28
CA SER A 61 11.23 2.80 18.97
C SER A 61 11.20 2.39 17.49
N TYR A 62 10.42 3.07 16.64
CA TYR A 62 10.49 2.89 15.20
C TYR A 62 11.73 3.59 14.64
N GLU A 63 12.79 2.83 14.46
CA GLU A 63 13.92 3.25 13.61
C GLU A 63 13.55 2.97 12.16
N ASP A 64 13.45 4.04 11.37
CA ASP A 64 13.29 3.91 9.92
C ASP A 64 14.61 3.43 9.31
N LYS A 65 14.82 2.11 9.32
CA LYS A 65 16.02 1.49 8.74
C LYS A 65 16.14 1.68 7.22
N ASN A 66 15.14 2.30 6.57
CA ASN A 66 15.17 2.59 5.14
C ASN A 66 15.60 4.03 4.81
N ASN A 67 15.88 4.90 5.79
CA ASN A 67 16.24 6.30 5.53
C ASN A 67 17.76 6.55 5.44
N SER A 68 18.56 5.51 5.17
CA SER A 68 20.02 5.63 5.01
C SER A 68 20.52 5.49 3.59
N ASP A 69 19.65 5.31 2.59
CA ASP A 69 20.08 5.23 1.18
C ASP A 69 19.19 6.05 0.24
N SER A 70 19.71 7.25 -0.07
CA SER A 70 19.81 7.80 -1.42
C SER A 70 18.53 8.26 -2.15
N ASN A 71 18.43 9.60 -2.32
CA ASN A 71 17.81 10.33 -3.44
C ASN A 71 16.69 9.59 -4.21
N ILE A 72 15.46 9.62 -3.70
CA ILE A 72 14.31 9.31 -4.56
C ILE A 72 13.90 10.61 -5.25
N SER A 73 14.35 10.75 -6.49
CA SER A 73 13.75 11.68 -7.46
C SER A 73 12.23 11.48 -7.45
N LEU A 74 11.52 12.57 -7.19
CA LEU A 74 10.08 12.68 -7.36
C LEU A 74 9.75 12.42 -8.84
N ASN A 75 9.52 11.16 -9.22
CA ASN A 75 8.84 10.88 -10.48
C ASN A 75 7.34 11.02 -10.21
N THR A 76 6.85 12.22 -10.53
CA THR A 76 5.45 12.55 -10.78
C THR A 76 4.78 11.41 -11.53
N PHE A 77 3.77 10.80 -10.90
CA PHE A 77 2.81 9.94 -11.59
C PHE A 77 2.03 10.83 -12.56
N GLU A 78 2.44 10.86 -13.83
CA GLU A 78 1.59 11.36 -14.90
C GLU A 78 0.41 10.40 -15.05
N ILE A 79 -0.77 10.94 -14.76
CA ILE A 79 -2.05 10.26 -14.86
C ILE A 79 -2.32 10.04 -16.36
N SER A 80 -2.13 8.81 -16.85
CA SER A 80 -2.62 8.41 -18.17
C SER A 80 -4.16 8.38 -18.17
N THR A 81 -4.79 9.52 -18.46
CA THR A 81 -6.18 9.54 -18.91
C THR A 81 -6.25 9.14 -20.39
N PRO A 82 -7.06 8.15 -20.80
CA PRO A 82 -7.31 7.92 -22.22
C PRO A 82 -8.17 9.05 -22.78
N VAL A 83 -7.59 9.89 -23.66
CA VAL A 83 -8.35 10.86 -24.45
C VAL A 83 -9.12 10.09 -25.52
N ILE A 84 -10.44 10.00 -25.36
CA ILE A 84 -11.36 9.58 -26.42
C ILE A 84 -11.36 10.69 -27.47
N SER A 85 -10.64 10.48 -28.57
CA SER A 85 -10.59 11.42 -29.69
C SER A 85 -11.77 11.15 -30.63
N ASN A 86 -12.87 11.88 -30.44
CA ASN A 86 -13.90 12.03 -31.46
C ASN A 86 -13.56 13.25 -32.31
N SER A 87 -13.00 13.02 -33.50
CA SER A 87 -12.81 14.10 -34.49
C SER A 87 -13.83 13.96 -35.60
N VAL A 88 -14.90 14.75 -35.47
CA VAL A 88 -15.83 15.09 -36.55
C VAL A 88 -15.08 15.99 -37.55
N LEU A 89 -15.09 15.62 -38.84
CA LEU A 89 -14.63 16.48 -39.94
C LEU A 89 -15.47 17.77 -40.00
N PRO A 90 -14.87 18.87 -40.44
CA PRO A 90 -15.52 19.62 -41.50
C PRO A 90 -14.59 19.94 -42.67
N SER A 91 -15.20 19.77 -43.84
CA SER A 91 -14.76 20.20 -45.17
C SER A 91 -14.64 21.72 -45.26
N SER A 92 -13.65 22.21 -45.99
CA SER A 92 -13.77 23.24 -47.05
C SER A 92 -12.44 23.37 -47.78
#